data_AF-D6GW35-F1
#
_entry.id   AF-D6GW35-F1
#
_cell.length_a   1.000
_cell.length_b   1.000
_cell.length_c   1.000
_cell.angle_alpha   90.00
_cell.angle_beta   90.00
_cell.angle_gamma   90.00
#
_symmetry.space_group_name_H-M   'P 1'
#
loop_
_entity.id
_entity.type
_entity.pdbx_description
1 polymer ?
#
loop_
_entity_poly.entity_id
_entity_poly.type
_entity_poly.pdbx_seq_one_letter_code
_entity_poly.pdbx_strand_id
1 'polypeptide(L)'
;MEIKKVIDGVYWLFENNGKRTLVTKSAYSNSSVYGERVFKYKSDFYREWVPYRSKFSAAFYKGLNFIDIKESFSVLYLGASSGTTVSHVSDIIGTTGSVYAIEIAEEMAVSLSTS
;
A
#
# COMPACT_ATOMS: atom_id res chain seq x y z
N MET A 1 4.82 -12.50 -16.13
CA MET A 1 4.27 -11.65 -15.05
C MET A 1 2.97 -11.03 -15.52
N GLU A 2 1.91 -11.24 -14.76
CA GLU A 2 0.57 -10.69 -15.02
C GLU A 2 0.12 -9.89 -13.79
N ILE A 3 -0.54 -8.76 -14.00
CA ILE A 3 -1.12 -7.95 -12.93
C ILE A 3 -2.64 -7.95 -13.08
N LYS A 4 -3.36 -8.37 -12.03
CA LYS A 4 -4.83 -8.36 -11.98
C LYS A 4 -5.31 -7.45 -10.87
N LYS A 5 -6.24 -6.55 -11.20
CA LYS A 5 -6.85 -5.64 -10.23
C LYS A 5 -7.67 -6.41 -9.18
N VAL A 6 -7.58 -5.98 -7.92
CA VAL A 6 -8.41 -6.47 -6.81
C VAL A 6 -9.47 -5.42 -6.48
N ILE A 7 -8.99 -4.23 -6.13
CA ILE A 7 -9.78 -3.01 -5.95
C ILE A 7 -9.02 -1.86 -6.63
N ASP A 8 -9.56 -0.64 -6.59
CA ASP A 8 -8.83 0.54 -7.06
C ASP A 8 -7.49 0.68 -6.31
N GLY A 9 -6.40 0.93 -7.04
CA GLY A 9 -5.05 1.06 -6.47
C GLY A 9 -4.37 -0.23 -5.98
N VAL A 10 -5.08 -1.37 -5.86
CA VAL A 10 -4.54 -2.64 -5.33
C VAL A 10 -4.66 -3.78 -6.34
N TYR A 11 -3.57 -4.52 -6.52
CA TYR A 11 -3.45 -5.53 -7.56
C TYR A 11 -2.76 -6.81 -7.04
N TRP A 12 -3.07 -7.94 -7.67
CA TRP A 12 -2.30 -9.17 -7.58
C TRP A 12 -1.28 -9.24 -8.72
N LEU A 13 -0.01 -9.39 -8.36
CA LEU A 13 1.07 -9.79 -9.26
C LEU A 13 1.18 -11.31 -9.28
N PHE A 14 1.05 -11.91 -10.46
CA PHE A 14 1.29 -13.33 -10.72
C PHE A 14 2.65 -13.49 -11.40
N GLU A 15 3.57 -14.14 -10.71
CA GLU A 15 4.90 -14.46 -11.20
C GLU A 15 4.91 -15.81 -11.93
N ASN A 16 5.88 -16.02 -12.82
CA ASN A 16 5.95 -17.23 -13.66
C ASN A 16 6.21 -18.51 -12.83
N ASN A 17 6.67 -18.37 -11.59
CA ASN A 17 6.88 -19.46 -10.64
C ASN A 17 5.59 -19.84 -9.85
N GLY A 18 4.44 -19.22 -10.18
CA GLY A 18 3.17 -19.44 -9.48
C GLY A 18 2.98 -18.63 -8.20
N LYS A 19 3.97 -17.83 -7.79
CA LYS A 19 3.85 -16.94 -6.63
C LYS A 19 2.89 -15.79 -6.93
N ARG A 20 1.98 -15.53 -5.98
CA ARG A 20 1.07 -14.39 -6.00
C ARG A 20 1.43 -13.38 -4.91
N THR A 21 1.65 -12.14 -5.33
CA THR A 21 2.09 -11.05 -4.45
C THR A 21 1.13 -9.88 -4.53
N LEU A 22 0.71 -9.33 -3.40
CA LEU A 22 -0.11 -8.12 -3.37
C LEU A 22 0.76 -6.90 -3.67
N VAL A 23 0.29 -6.01 -4.52
CA VAL A 23 1.01 -4.79 -4.88
C VAL A 23 0.07 -3.58 -4.92
N THR A 24 0.60 -2.40 -4.62
CA THR A 24 -0.08 -1.11 -4.85
C THR A 24 0.54 -0.38 -6.02
N LYS A 25 -0.26 0.39 -6.75
CA LYS A 25 0.24 1.29 -7.79
C LYS A 25 0.71 2.59 -7.14
N SER A 26 2.01 2.87 -7.18
CA SER A 26 2.56 4.10 -6.61
C SER A 26 2.47 5.24 -7.63
N ALA A 27 1.99 6.40 -7.17
CA ALA A 27 1.97 7.62 -7.96
C ALA A 27 3.31 8.38 -7.94
N TYR A 28 4.23 8.05 -7.03
CA TYR A 28 5.27 9.02 -6.62
C TYR A 28 6.73 8.65 -6.87
N SER A 29 7.11 7.39 -7.08
CA SER A 29 8.54 7.09 -7.27
C SER A 29 8.87 5.65 -7.63
N ASN A 30 10.15 5.43 -7.95
CA ASN A 30 10.84 4.14 -7.88
C ASN A 30 11.51 3.91 -6.49
N SER A 31 11.01 4.54 -5.43
CA SER A 31 11.61 4.45 -4.08
C SER A 31 10.80 3.54 -3.16
N SER A 32 11.49 2.72 -2.39
CA SER A 32 10.91 1.92 -1.31
C SER A 32 10.72 2.78 -0.06
N VAL A 33 9.64 2.57 0.70
CA VAL A 33 9.41 3.25 1.99
C VAL A 33 10.07 2.49 3.14
N TYR A 34 9.99 1.16 3.14
CA TYR A 34 10.50 0.31 4.24
C TYR A 34 11.39 -0.84 3.74
N GLY A 35 11.92 -0.70 2.52
CA GLY A 35 12.75 -1.70 1.84
C GLY A 35 11.93 -2.76 1.08
N GLU A 36 10.66 -2.48 0.77
CA GLU A 36 9.85 -3.31 -0.10
C GLU A 36 10.35 -3.32 -1.55
N ARG A 37 10.00 -4.38 -2.28
CA ARG A 37 10.31 -4.47 -3.70
C ARG A 37 9.48 -3.45 -4.48
N VAL A 38 10.16 -2.59 -5.23
CA VAL A 38 9.56 -1.65 -6.17
C VAL A 38 9.97 -2.04 -7.58
N PHE A 39 9.04 -2.01 -8.52
CA PHE A 39 9.31 -2.36 -9.91
C PHE A 39 8.39 -1.60 -10.86
N LYS A 40 8.86 -1.44 -12.10
CA LYS A 40 8.07 -0.86 -13.18
C LYS A 40 7.38 -1.97 -13.96
N TYR A 41 6.09 -1.80 -14.24
CA TYR A 41 5.35 -2.67 -15.15
C TYR A 41 4.55 -1.82 -16.14
N LYS A 42 4.87 -1.96 -17.43
CA LYS A 42 4.43 -1.03 -18.48
C LYS A 42 4.88 0.41 -18.16
N SER A 43 3.93 1.35 -18.04
CA SER A 43 4.18 2.76 -17.73
C SER A 43 4.17 3.08 -16.24
N ASP A 44 3.68 2.17 -15.39
CA ASP A 44 3.38 2.44 -13.99
C ASP A 44 4.40 1.79 -13.04
N PHE A 45 4.57 2.39 -11.86
CA PHE A 45 5.36 1.83 -10.77
C PHE A 45 4.47 1.09 -9.77
N TYR A 46 4.94 -0.06 -9.31
CA TYR A 46 4.26 -0.91 -8.36
C TYR A 46 5.16 -1.20 -7.16
N ARG A 47 4.56 -1.24 -5.97
CA ARG A 47 5.24 -1.57 -4.72
C ARG A 47 4.66 -2.84 -4.13
N GLU A 48 5.53 -3.74 -3.70
CA GLU A 48 5.13 -4.95 -3.00
C GLU A 48 4.56 -4.64 -1.61
N TRP A 49 3.38 -5.18 -1.32
CA TRP A 49 2.71 -4.99 -0.04
C TRP A 49 2.80 -6.26 0.81
N VAL A 50 3.84 -6.33 1.63
CA VAL A 50 4.20 -7.55 2.37
C VAL A 50 3.17 -7.87 3.47
N PRO A 51 2.47 -9.02 3.42
CA PRO A 51 1.39 -9.35 4.38
C PRO A 51 1.89 -9.50 5.83
N TYR A 52 3.12 -9.96 6.03
CA TYR A 52 3.71 -10.08 7.37
C TYR A 52 4.02 -8.72 8.03
N ARG A 53 4.02 -7.63 7.25
CA ARG A 53 4.27 -6.27 7.74
C ARG A 53 3.00 -5.40 7.75
N SER A 54 1.87 -5.91 7.27
CA SER A 54 0.61 -5.17 7.24
C SER A 54 -0.59 -6.10 7.41
N LYS A 55 -1.33 -5.91 8.52
CA LYS A 55 -2.59 -6.62 8.76
C LYS A 55 -3.59 -6.40 7.62
N PHE A 56 -3.55 -5.21 7.01
CA PHE A 56 -4.45 -4.86 5.92
C PHE A 56 -4.11 -5.65 4.65
N SER A 57 -2.83 -5.73 4.27
CA SER A 57 -2.39 -6.66 3.21
C SER A 57 -2.77 -8.10 3.50
N ALA A 58 -2.51 -8.59 4.71
CA ALA A 58 -2.86 -9.96 5.10
C ALA A 58 -4.36 -10.28 4.94
N ALA A 59 -5.24 -9.30 5.13
CA ALA A 59 -6.68 -9.48 4.94
C ALA A 59 -7.05 -9.73 3.47
N PHE A 60 -6.38 -9.10 2.50
CA PHE A 60 -6.56 -9.42 1.07
C PHE A 60 -6.17 -10.88 0.76
N TYR A 61 -5.08 -11.38 1.37
CA TYR A 61 -4.72 -12.80 1.25
C TYR A 61 -5.76 -13.75 1.87
N LYS A 62 -6.56 -13.27 2.83
CA LYS A 62 -7.68 -14.00 3.46
C LYS A 62 -9.02 -13.84 2.72
N GLY A 63 -9.07 -13.11 1.60
CA GLY A 63 -10.26 -13.00 0.75
C GLY A 63 -10.99 -11.66 0.81
N LEU A 64 -10.43 -10.65 1.48
CA LEU A 64 -10.96 -9.29 1.44
C LEU A 64 -10.83 -8.71 0.02
N ASN A 65 -11.93 -8.27 -0.57
CA ASN A 65 -11.96 -7.77 -1.95
C ASN A 65 -13.06 -6.72 -2.24
N PHE A 66 -13.75 -6.21 -1.21
CA PHE A 66 -14.93 -5.36 -1.35
C PHE A 66 -14.81 -3.99 -0.66
N ILE A 67 -13.62 -3.64 -0.17
CA ILE A 67 -13.41 -2.36 0.52
C ILE A 67 -13.46 -1.20 -0.47
N ASP A 68 -14.23 -0.18 -0.10
CA ASP A 68 -14.41 1.04 -0.88
C ASP A 68 -13.44 2.14 -0.42
N ILE A 69 -12.16 1.96 -0.75
CA ILE A 69 -11.16 3.03 -0.67
C ILE A 69 -10.77 3.37 -2.10
N LYS A 70 -10.94 4.63 -2.48
CA LYS A 70 -10.74 5.11 -3.85
C LYS A 70 -9.93 6.39 -3.88
N GLU A 71 -9.52 6.77 -5.08
CA GLU A 71 -8.87 8.05 -5.33
C GLU A 71 -9.68 9.23 -4.76
N SER A 72 -8.98 10.25 -4.27
CA SER A 72 -9.57 11.46 -3.66
C SER A 72 -10.29 11.26 -2.32
N PHE A 73 -10.27 10.06 -1.73
CA PHE A 73 -10.88 9.84 -0.41
C PHE A 73 -10.04 10.49 0.70
N SER A 74 -10.73 10.96 1.74
CA SER A 74 -10.12 11.31 3.02
C SER A 74 -10.22 10.11 3.97
N VAL A 75 -9.08 9.56 4.38
CA VAL A 75 -8.99 8.36 5.22
C VAL A 75 -8.40 8.70 6.58
N LEU A 76 -9.09 8.34 7.66
CA LEU A 76 -8.56 8.41 9.01
C LEU A 76 -7.97 7.04 9.39
N TYR A 77 -6.66 6.98 9.63
CA TYR A 77 -5.94 5.78 10.04
C TYR A 77 -5.52 5.88 11.50
N LEU A 78 -6.11 5.04 12.36
CA LEU A 78 -5.84 5.00 13.80
C LEU A 78 -4.80 3.91 14.13
N GLY A 79 -3.71 4.28 14.80
CA GLY A 79 -2.61 3.36 15.14
C GLY A 79 -1.66 3.14 13.97
N ALA A 80 -1.18 4.23 13.38
CA ALA A 80 -0.34 4.23 12.18
C ALA A 80 1.02 3.53 12.38
N SER A 81 1.51 3.42 13.62
CA SER A 81 2.79 2.81 13.97
C SER A 81 3.90 3.33 13.05
N SER A 82 4.68 2.44 12.41
CA SER A 82 5.78 2.82 11.52
C SER A 82 5.37 3.27 10.10
N GLY A 83 4.08 3.48 9.82
CA GLY A 83 3.64 4.07 8.54
C GLY A 83 3.62 3.16 7.32
N THR A 84 4.06 1.89 7.43
CA THR A 84 4.10 0.94 6.31
C THR A 84 2.75 0.81 5.61
N THR A 85 1.67 0.62 6.38
CA THR A 85 0.31 0.50 5.82
C THR A 85 -0.22 1.83 5.29
N VAL A 86 0.09 2.94 5.96
CA VAL A 86 -0.33 4.29 5.56
C VAL A 86 0.23 4.64 4.18
N SER A 87 1.48 4.28 3.88
CA SER A 87 2.06 4.52 2.56
C SER A 87 1.31 3.79 1.44
N HIS A 88 0.85 2.56 1.67
CA HIS A 88 0.06 1.80 0.69
C HIS A 88 -1.37 2.34 0.57
N VAL A 89 -1.94 2.89 1.66
CA VAL A 89 -3.23 3.61 1.58
C VAL A 89 -3.09 4.90 0.77
N SER A 90 -1.97 5.62 0.93
CA SER A 90 -1.64 6.81 0.14
C SER A 90 -1.59 6.51 -1.36
N ASP A 91 -0.98 5.38 -1.76
CA ASP A 91 -0.98 4.91 -3.15
C ASP A 91 -2.41 4.74 -3.71
N ILE A 92 -3.35 4.25 -2.90
CA ILE A 92 -4.73 3.98 -3.33
C ILE A 92 -5.53 5.27 -3.51
N ILE A 93 -5.40 6.22 -2.59
CA ILE A 93 -6.18 7.46 -2.62
C ILE A 93 -5.58 8.54 -3.54
N GLY A 94 -4.31 8.38 -3.93
CA GLY A 94 -3.62 9.25 -4.86
C GLY A 94 -3.37 10.67 -4.33
N THR A 95 -2.92 11.53 -5.24
CA THR A 95 -2.45 12.90 -4.92
C THR A 95 -3.56 13.85 -4.48
N THR A 96 -4.81 13.51 -4.81
CA THR A 96 -6.01 14.29 -4.51
C THR A 96 -6.69 13.86 -3.20
N GLY A 97 -6.28 12.73 -2.62
CA GLY A 97 -6.78 12.23 -1.35
C GLY A 97 -6.02 12.79 -0.15
N SER A 98 -6.43 12.40 1.04
CA SER A 98 -5.68 12.71 2.27
C SER A 98 -5.75 11.55 3.26
N VAL A 99 -4.60 11.14 3.81
CA VAL A 99 -4.55 10.20 4.95
C VAL A 99 -4.22 10.96 6.22
N TYR A 100 -5.11 10.89 7.20
CA TYR A 100 -4.88 11.39 8.55
C TYR A 100 -4.41 10.21 9.41
N ALA A 101 -3.12 10.15 9.68
CA ALA A 101 -2.52 9.10 10.51
C ALA A 101 -2.43 9.57 11.97
N ILE A 102 -3.09 8.85 12.89
CA ILE A 102 -3.03 9.13 14.33
C ILE A 102 -2.18 8.06 15.01
N GLU A 103 -1.18 8.50 15.76
CA GLU A 103 -0.31 7.66 16.59
C GLU A 103 -0.04 8.38 17.93
N ILE A 104 -0.02 7.60 19.01
CA ILE A 104 0.16 8.14 20.38
C ILE A 104 1.64 8.02 20.78
N ALA A 105 2.37 7.03 20.26
CA ALA A 105 3.78 6.84 20.55
C ALA A 105 4.65 7.86 19.78
N GLU A 106 5.38 8.70 20.51
CA GLU A 106 6.21 9.78 19.97
C GLU A 106 7.27 9.29 18.96
N GLU A 107 7.99 8.21 19.28
CA GLU A 107 8.98 7.61 18.38
C GLU A 107 8.38 7.19 17.03
N MET A 108 7.15 6.66 17.05
CA MET A 108 6.46 6.21 15.85
C MET A 108 5.91 7.41 15.05
N ALA A 109 5.47 8.46 15.74
CA ALA A 109 5.07 9.72 15.11
C ALA A 109 6.22 10.38 14.33
N VAL A 110 7.44 10.34 14.88
CA VAL A 110 8.65 10.82 14.18
C VAL A 110 8.89 10.02 12.89
N SER A 111 8.83 8.68 12.96
CA SER A 111 8.99 7.83 11.77
C SER A 111 7.97 8.17 10.68
N LEU A 112 6.71 8.44 11.04
CA LEU A 112 5.65 8.81 10.09
C LEU A 112 5.95 10.12 9.35
N SER A 113 6.54 11.11 10.04
CA SER A 113 6.89 12.40 9.42
C SER A 113 8.02 12.31 8.39
N THR A 114 8.83 11.27 8.47
CA THR A 114 10.00 11.04 7.59
C THR A 114 9.75 10.02 6.49
N SER A 115 8.56 9.42 6.45
CA SER A 115 8.16 8.30 5.56
C SER A 115 7.57 8.75 4.23
#